data_AF-A0A9D9E900-F1
#
_entry.id   AF-A0A9D9E900-F1
#
_cell.length_a   1.000
_cell.length_b   1.000
_cell.length_c   1.000
_cell.angle_alpha   90.00
_cell.angle_beta   90.00
_cell.angle_gamma   90.00
#
_symmetry.space_group_name_H-M   'P 1'
#
loop_
_entity.id
_entity.type
_entity.pdbx_description
1 polymer ?
#
loop_
_entity_poly.entity_id
_entity_poly.type
_entity_poly.pdbx_seq_one_letter_code
_entity_poly.pdbx_strand_id
1 'polypeptide(L)'
;QLFEKPCSAGLDWCALPVRLEFCPPHATFNFFNFPVDSSGQIKKAVFFPGTGYTCKEDLFQRIGQELGQAGWSVVPLDWQVIPFKDIDTIAEACDMAVGFAICALEGEGLEYCDDLLFVSKSLGCISALEYSQLFDLEARHVLLTPTPDALALVKTSTEVACAVIGDEDPLMDSSSLVSFGEKHGFPVFVVKGTGHALKYDDPLITEIITSRLVSFVNKELGLHA
;
A
#
# COMPACT_ATOMS: atom_id res chain seq x y z
N GLN A 1 -40.90 10.88 10.50
CA GLN A 1 -40.27 11.41 9.27
C GLN A 1 -38.79 11.15 9.39
N LEU A 2 -38.37 9.96 8.94
CA LEU A 2 -36.97 9.60 8.82
C LEU A 2 -36.53 10.09 7.44
N PHE A 3 -35.52 10.96 7.41
CA PHE A 3 -34.88 11.39 6.18
C PHE A 3 -34.10 10.19 5.61
N GLU A 4 -34.69 9.50 4.64
CA GLU A 4 -33.93 8.67 3.71
C GLU A 4 -33.11 9.62 2.83
N LYS A 5 -31.79 9.68 3.06
CA LYS A 5 -30.86 10.23 2.06
C LYS A 5 -30.47 9.10 1.10
N PRO A 6 -30.44 9.36 -0.22
CA PRO A 6 -29.93 8.39 -1.18
C PRO A 6 -28.43 8.15 -0.96
N CYS A 7 -28.04 6.90 -1.12
CA CYS A 7 -26.65 6.44 -1.19
C CYS A 7 -25.89 7.33 -2.18
N SER A 8 -24.99 8.18 -1.67
CA SER A 8 -24.19 9.11 -2.47
C SER A 8 -22.79 8.56 -2.65
N ALA A 9 -22.72 7.47 -3.40
CA ALA A 9 -21.56 7.10 -4.18
C ALA A 9 -22.10 6.40 -5.42
N GLY A 10 -22.43 7.18 -6.45
CA GLY A 10 -22.92 6.70 -7.74
C GLY A 10 -21.83 6.01 -8.56
N LEU A 11 -21.16 5.02 -7.98
CA LEU A 11 -20.28 4.10 -8.70
C LEU A 11 -21.16 3.00 -9.29
N ASP A 12 -21.41 3.09 -10.60
CA ASP A 12 -21.93 1.96 -11.36
C ASP A 12 -20.84 0.88 -11.41
N TRP A 13 -20.95 -0.10 -10.52
CA TRP A 13 -20.02 -1.23 -10.42
C TRP A 13 -19.90 -2.02 -11.72
N CYS A 14 -20.87 -1.92 -12.64
CA CYS A 14 -20.82 -2.51 -13.97
C CYS A 14 -20.00 -1.68 -14.99
N ALA A 15 -19.65 -0.43 -14.66
CA ALA A 15 -18.93 0.50 -15.52
C ALA A 15 -17.42 0.59 -15.20
N LEU A 16 -16.96 -0.07 -14.13
CA LEU A 16 -15.53 -0.26 -13.88
C LEU A 16 -14.97 -1.24 -14.94
N PRO A 17 -13.79 -0.99 -15.52
CA PRO A 17 -13.22 -1.84 -16.57
C PRO A 17 -12.86 -3.26 -16.10
N VAL A 18 -12.93 -3.52 -14.80
CA VAL A 18 -12.63 -4.82 -14.19
C VAL A 18 -13.93 -5.63 -14.05
N ARG A 19 -14.11 -6.65 -14.89
CA ARG A 19 -15.18 -7.65 -14.73
C ARG A 19 -14.91 -8.52 -13.49
N LEU A 20 -15.36 -8.09 -12.32
CA LEU A 20 -15.37 -8.92 -11.13
C LEU A 20 -16.63 -9.80 -11.15
N GLU A 21 -16.52 -11.02 -11.69
CA GLU A 21 -17.61 -12.01 -11.66
C GLU A 21 -17.86 -12.61 -10.25
N PHE A 22 -17.04 -12.26 -9.26
CA PHE A 22 -17.16 -12.69 -7.87
C PHE A 22 -17.04 -11.50 -6.92
N CYS A 23 -18.16 -10.84 -6.63
CA CYS A 23 -18.31 -9.96 -5.47
C CYS A 23 -19.35 -10.60 -4.53
N PRO A 24 -18.99 -10.98 -3.28
CA PRO A 24 -19.97 -11.51 -2.33
C PRO A 24 -21.00 -10.42 -1.95
N PRO A 25 -22.22 -10.80 -1.51
CA PRO A 25 -23.31 -9.86 -1.29
C PRO A 25 -23.02 -8.87 -0.16
N HIS A 26 -23.29 -7.60 -0.47
CA HIS A 26 -23.12 -6.38 0.32
C HIS A 26 -23.29 -6.53 1.85
N ALA A 27 -22.28 -6.10 2.59
CA ALA A 27 -22.37 -5.93 4.04
C ALA A 27 -23.20 -4.69 4.41
N THR A 28 -24.06 -4.85 5.40
CA THR A 28 -24.89 -3.78 5.95
C THR A 28 -24.02 -2.80 6.76
N PHE A 29 -24.17 -1.51 6.48
CA PHE A 29 -23.49 -0.40 7.16
C PHE A 29 -23.78 -0.46 8.67
N ASN A 30 -22.84 -0.97 9.47
CA ASN A 30 -22.86 -0.82 10.91
C ASN A 30 -22.24 0.53 11.26
N PHE A 31 -22.86 1.27 12.19
CA PHE A 31 -22.27 2.48 12.75
C PHE A 31 -20.88 2.13 13.32
N PHE A 32 -19.83 2.53 12.61
CA PHE A 32 -18.46 2.13 12.87
C PHE A 32 -17.96 2.68 14.20
N ASN A 33 -17.56 1.78 15.09
CA ASN A 33 -16.72 2.12 16.22
C ASN A 33 -15.27 2.10 15.73
N PHE A 34 -14.83 3.18 15.08
CA PHE A 34 -13.46 3.26 14.60
C PHE A 34 -12.50 3.33 15.79
N PRO A 35 -11.44 2.50 15.82
CA PRO A 35 -10.39 2.67 16.82
C PRO A 35 -9.74 4.04 16.63
N VAL A 36 -9.79 4.86 17.67
CA VAL A 36 -9.14 6.18 17.73
C VAL A 36 -7.84 6.07 18.51
N ASP A 37 -6.82 6.81 18.08
CA ASP A 37 -5.55 6.90 18.80
C ASP A 37 -5.68 7.72 20.09
N SER A 38 -4.59 7.88 20.84
CA SER A 38 -4.57 8.66 22.09
C SER A 38 -4.90 10.14 21.91
N SER A 39 -4.87 10.67 20.69
CA SER A 39 -5.24 12.04 20.33
C SER A 39 -6.67 12.17 19.79
N GLY A 40 -7.40 11.05 19.65
CA GLY A 40 -8.76 11.00 19.10
C GLY A 40 -8.82 10.93 17.58
N GLN A 41 -7.69 10.67 16.88
CA GLN A 41 -7.63 10.56 15.43
C GLN A 41 -7.84 9.11 14.98
N ILE A 42 -8.51 8.93 13.85
CA ILE A 42 -8.66 7.64 13.17
C ILE A 42 -7.48 7.47 12.21
N LYS A 43 -6.49 6.68 12.62
CA LYS A 43 -5.30 6.39 11.83
C LYS A 43 -5.32 4.96 11.32
N LYS A 44 -5.13 4.77 10.02
CA LYS A 44 -5.15 3.44 9.41
C LYS A 44 -4.04 3.23 8.40
N ALA A 45 -3.37 2.09 8.51
CA ALA A 45 -2.31 1.68 7.60
C ALA A 45 -2.71 0.42 6.85
N VAL A 46 -2.81 0.48 5.52
CA VAL A 46 -3.14 -0.67 4.67
C VAL A 46 -1.87 -1.17 3.99
N PHE A 47 -1.62 -2.47 4.07
CA PHE A 47 -0.43 -3.09 3.51
C PHE A 47 -0.76 -3.87 2.24
N PHE A 48 -0.19 -3.44 1.12
CA PHE A 48 -0.34 -4.03 -0.21
C PHE A 48 0.92 -4.85 -0.54
N PRO A 49 0.87 -6.19 -0.46
CA PRO A 49 2.03 -7.04 -0.73
C PRO A 49 2.46 -7.02 -2.21
N GLY A 50 3.44 -7.83 -2.61
CA GLY A 50 3.87 -8.00 -4.00
C GLY A 50 3.59 -9.42 -4.50
N THR A 51 3.88 -9.73 -5.76
CA THR A 51 3.77 -11.11 -6.26
C THR A 51 4.75 -12.02 -5.51
N GLY A 52 4.24 -13.08 -4.87
CA GLY A 52 5.05 -14.00 -4.07
C GLY A 52 5.66 -13.40 -2.80
N TYR A 53 5.31 -12.17 -2.43
CA TYR A 53 5.65 -11.51 -1.18
C TYR A 53 4.37 -11.41 -0.35
N THR A 54 4.43 -11.61 0.97
CA THR A 54 3.23 -11.56 1.80
C THR A 54 3.37 -10.53 2.91
N CYS A 55 2.26 -10.12 3.51
CA CYS A 55 2.32 -9.25 4.68
C CYS A 55 2.97 -9.91 5.91
N LYS A 56 3.28 -11.21 5.86
CA LYS A 56 4.01 -11.94 6.91
C LYS A 56 5.53 -11.75 6.84
N GLU A 57 6.02 -11.10 5.80
CA GLU A 57 7.44 -10.82 5.63
C GLU A 57 7.95 -9.82 6.68
N ASP A 58 9.17 -10.04 7.17
CA ASP A 58 9.74 -9.37 8.35
C ASP A 58 9.69 -7.83 8.25
N LEU A 59 10.01 -7.28 7.07
CA LEU A 59 9.96 -5.84 6.83
C LEU A 59 8.54 -5.26 7.01
N PHE A 60 7.51 -5.92 6.46
CA PHE A 60 6.11 -5.48 6.63
C PHE A 60 5.66 -5.63 8.09
N GLN A 61 6.00 -6.76 8.72
CA GLN A 61 5.65 -7.03 10.11
C GLN A 61 6.23 -5.98 11.06
N ARG A 62 7.50 -5.61 10.89
CA ARG A 62 8.15 -4.60 11.74
C ARG A 62 7.56 -3.20 11.51
N ILE A 63 7.35 -2.78 10.25
CA ILE A 63 6.67 -1.50 9.98
C ILE A 63 5.26 -1.48 10.60
N GLY A 64 4.50 -2.56 10.46
CA GLY A 64 3.17 -2.70 11.05
C GLY A 64 3.18 -2.68 12.58
N GLN A 65 4.17 -3.30 13.22
CA GLN A 65 4.32 -3.26 14.68
C GLN A 65 4.59 -1.85 15.19
N GLU A 66 5.47 -1.09 14.54
CA GLU A 66 5.79 0.29 14.89
C GLU A 66 4.58 1.21 14.74
N LEU A 67 3.83 1.06 13.64
CA LEU A 67 2.56 1.76 13.42
C LEU A 67 1.52 1.41 14.49
N GLY A 68 1.35 0.13 14.79
CA GLY A 68 0.42 -0.33 15.83
C GLY A 68 0.77 0.22 17.21
N GLN A 69 2.06 0.27 17.56
CA GLN A 69 2.54 0.91 18.80
C GLN A 69 2.28 2.41 18.82
N ALA A 70 2.33 3.06 17.65
CA ALA A 70 1.96 4.46 17.47
C ALA A 70 0.43 4.71 17.37
N GLY A 71 -0.40 3.68 17.62
CA GLY A 71 -1.87 3.82 17.67
C GLY A 71 -2.59 3.68 16.33
N TRP A 72 -1.92 3.21 15.29
CA TRP A 72 -2.54 2.96 13.98
C TRP A 72 -3.30 1.63 13.96
N SER A 73 -4.45 1.61 13.29
CA SER A 73 -5.10 0.36 12.88
C SER A 73 -4.40 -0.20 11.63
N VAL A 74 -3.83 -1.41 11.73
CA VAL A 74 -3.06 -2.03 10.65
C VAL A 74 -3.90 -3.07 9.93
N VAL A 75 -4.06 -2.91 8.62
CA VAL A 75 -4.86 -3.77 7.74
C VAL A 75 -3.95 -4.45 6.69
N PRO A 76 -3.51 -5.68 6.93
CA PRO A 76 -2.71 -6.42 5.96
C PRO A 76 -3.59 -7.08 4.89
N LEU A 77 -3.33 -6.77 3.61
CA LEU A 77 -3.96 -7.51 2.52
C LEU A 77 -3.28 -8.87 2.30
N ASP A 78 -4.06 -9.83 1.80
CA ASP A 78 -3.59 -11.17 1.48
C ASP A 78 -3.93 -11.55 0.05
N TRP A 79 -2.90 -11.77 -0.76
CA TRP A 79 -3.04 -12.12 -2.17
C TRP A 79 -2.84 -13.62 -2.44
N GLN A 80 -2.78 -14.47 -1.40
CA GLN A 80 -2.60 -15.91 -1.56
C GLN A 80 -3.65 -16.57 -2.46
N VAL A 81 -4.83 -15.95 -2.58
CA VAL A 81 -5.95 -16.40 -3.42
C VAL A 81 -5.78 -16.03 -4.91
N ILE A 82 -4.83 -15.15 -5.23
CA ILE A 82 -4.56 -14.75 -6.62
C ILE A 82 -3.56 -15.74 -7.24
N PRO A 83 -3.92 -16.45 -8.32
CA PRO A 83 -3.04 -17.41 -8.97
C PRO A 83 -2.03 -16.68 -9.89
N PHE A 84 -1.18 -15.81 -9.34
CA PHE A 84 -0.23 -14.99 -10.12
C PHE A 84 0.67 -15.78 -11.08
N LYS A 85 0.90 -17.08 -10.81
CA LYS A 85 1.70 -17.96 -11.67
C LYS A 85 1.00 -18.35 -12.97
N ASP A 86 -0.33 -18.29 -12.98
CA ASP A 86 -1.18 -18.69 -14.09
C ASP A 86 -1.71 -17.46 -14.86
N ILE A 87 -1.27 -16.25 -14.48
CA ILE A 87 -1.63 -15.00 -15.13
C ILE A 87 -0.57 -14.67 -16.19
N ASP A 88 -1.01 -14.50 -17.43
CA ASP A 88 -0.14 -14.34 -18.58
C ASP A 88 0.47 -12.93 -18.72
N THR A 89 -0.20 -11.91 -18.14
CA THR A 89 0.22 -10.51 -18.30
C THR A 89 0.31 -9.75 -16.98
N ILE A 90 1.24 -8.80 -16.91
CA ILE A 90 1.38 -7.91 -15.74
C ILE A 90 0.11 -7.09 -15.54
N ALA A 91 -0.51 -6.62 -16.63
CA ALA A 91 -1.74 -5.83 -16.56
C ALA A 91 -2.89 -6.62 -15.88
N GLU A 92 -3.10 -7.88 -16.28
CA GLU A 92 -4.11 -8.73 -15.66
C GLU A 92 -3.79 -9.02 -14.18
N ALA A 93 -2.51 -9.18 -13.82
CA ALA A 93 -2.10 -9.34 -12.44
C ALA A 93 -2.41 -8.08 -11.60
N CYS A 94 -2.19 -6.89 -12.16
CA CYS A 94 -2.56 -5.62 -11.55
C CYS A 94 -4.08 -5.50 -11.36
N ASP A 95 -4.86 -5.75 -12.41
CA ASP A 95 -6.33 -5.67 -12.37
C ASP A 95 -6.90 -6.60 -11.30
N MET A 96 -6.37 -7.83 -11.22
CA MET A 96 -6.75 -8.80 -10.19
C MET A 96 -6.38 -8.31 -8.78
N ALA A 97 -5.17 -7.77 -8.59
CA ALA A 97 -4.74 -7.25 -7.29
C ALA A 97 -5.60 -6.07 -6.82
N VAL A 98 -5.95 -5.15 -7.72
CA VAL A 98 -6.86 -4.02 -7.45
C VAL A 98 -8.26 -4.52 -7.13
N GLY A 99 -8.79 -5.46 -7.91
CA GLY A 99 -10.10 -6.07 -7.67
C GLY A 99 -10.19 -6.74 -6.30
N PHE A 100 -9.15 -7.47 -5.90
CA PHE A 100 -9.06 -8.05 -4.56
C PHE A 100 -8.96 -6.99 -3.47
N ALA A 101 -8.20 -5.92 -3.67
CA ALA A 101 -8.13 -4.81 -2.72
C ALA A 101 -9.51 -4.15 -2.52
N ILE A 102 -10.28 -3.95 -3.61
CA ILE A 102 -11.66 -3.46 -3.54
C ILE A 102 -12.52 -4.32 -2.62
N CYS A 103 -12.55 -5.63 -2.85
CA CYS A 103 -13.35 -6.53 -2.01
C CYS A 103 -12.83 -6.62 -0.57
N ALA A 104 -11.51 -6.65 -0.37
CA ALA A 104 -10.91 -6.80 0.95
C ALA A 104 -11.05 -5.56 1.84
N LEU A 105 -11.18 -4.38 1.22
CA LEU A 105 -11.29 -3.09 1.92
C LEU A 105 -12.74 -2.58 1.97
N GLU A 106 -13.71 -3.36 1.49
CA GLU A 106 -15.11 -3.00 1.58
C GLU A 106 -15.53 -2.87 3.06
N GLY A 107 -16.09 -1.71 3.42
CA GLY A 107 -16.49 -1.44 4.79
C GLY A 107 -15.33 -1.13 5.74
N GLU A 108 -14.11 -0.94 5.26
CA GLU A 108 -13.01 -0.47 6.13
C GLU A 108 -13.15 1.03 6.48
N GLY A 109 -14.04 1.77 5.84
CA GLY A 109 -14.30 3.19 6.14
C GLY A 109 -13.05 4.07 5.99
N LEU A 110 -12.26 3.81 4.95
CA LEU A 110 -10.99 4.49 4.69
C LEU A 110 -11.18 6.00 4.46
N GLU A 111 -12.33 6.39 3.91
CA GLU A 111 -12.73 7.77 3.66
C GLU A 111 -12.99 8.60 4.94
N TYR A 112 -13.07 7.95 6.10
CA TYR A 112 -13.25 8.61 7.40
C TYR A 112 -11.96 8.66 8.23
N CYS A 113 -10.83 8.21 7.68
CA CYS A 113 -9.54 8.25 8.38
C CYS A 113 -8.97 9.68 8.36
N ASP A 114 -8.48 10.15 9.51
CA ASP A 114 -7.77 11.42 9.61
C ASP A 114 -6.34 11.32 9.05
N ASP A 115 -5.72 10.14 9.15
CA ASP A 115 -4.43 9.82 8.53
C ASP A 115 -4.48 8.41 7.96
N LEU A 116 -4.40 8.32 6.63
CA LEU A 116 -4.44 7.08 5.87
C LEU A 116 -3.08 6.81 5.24
N LEU A 117 -2.50 5.65 5.52
CA LEU A 117 -1.19 5.26 5.03
C LEU A 117 -1.28 3.97 4.22
N PHE A 118 -0.78 3.98 2.99
CA PHE A 118 -0.61 2.79 2.18
C PHE A 118 0.87 2.40 2.13
N VAL A 119 1.19 1.24 2.71
CA VAL A 119 2.53 0.63 2.63
C VAL A 119 2.48 -0.46 1.58
N SER A 120 3.29 -0.34 0.54
CA SER A 120 3.11 -1.16 -0.66
C SER A 120 4.43 -1.69 -1.21
N LYS A 121 4.41 -2.86 -1.85
CA LYS A 121 5.60 -3.50 -2.42
C LYS A 121 5.40 -3.95 -3.86
N SER A 122 6.26 -3.52 -4.79
CA SER A 122 6.25 -3.97 -6.20
C SER A 122 4.88 -3.78 -6.86
N LEU A 123 4.23 -4.84 -7.34
CA LEU A 123 2.84 -4.84 -7.85
C LEU A 123 1.87 -4.18 -6.85
N GLY A 124 2.12 -4.32 -5.55
CA GLY A 124 1.33 -3.67 -4.50
C GLY A 124 1.35 -2.15 -4.60
N CYS A 125 2.43 -1.56 -5.12
CA CYS A 125 2.51 -0.12 -5.33
C CYS A 125 1.52 0.34 -6.39
N ILE A 126 1.38 -0.43 -7.48
CA ILE A 126 0.38 -0.18 -8.53
C ILE A 126 -1.01 -0.29 -7.88
N SER A 127 -1.28 -1.41 -7.21
CA SER A 127 -2.58 -1.66 -6.58
C SER A 127 -2.97 -0.57 -5.57
N ALA A 128 -2.04 -0.13 -4.72
CA ALA A 128 -2.27 0.93 -3.74
C ALA A 128 -2.54 2.29 -4.40
N LEU A 129 -1.75 2.66 -5.42
CA LEU A 129 -1.87 3.94 -6.11
C LEU A 129 -3.14 4.01 -6.97
N GLU A 130 -3.51 2.92 -7.64
CA GLU A 130 -4.78 2.85 -8.36
C GLU A 130 -5.96 2.87 -7.40
N TYR A 131 -5.88 2.12 -6.30
CA TYR A 131 -6.94 2.10 -5.29
C TYR A 131 -7.19 3.50 -4.70
N SER A 132 -6.15 4.22 -4.25
CA SER A 132 -6.35 5.58 -3.72
C SER A 132 -6.96 6.53 -4.76
N GLN A 133 -6.60 6.39 -6.03
CA GLN A 133 -7.15 7.22 -7.11
C GLN A 133 -8.59 6.85 -7.48
N LEU A 134 -8.95 5.56 -7.48
CA LEU A 134 -10.29 5.08 -7.80
C LEU A 134 -11.33 5.57 -6.78
N PHE A 135 -10.92 5.69 -5.51
CA PHE A 135 -11.78 6.10 -4.41
C PHE A 135 -11.53 7.54 -3.92
N ASP A 136 -10.71 8.31 -4.63
CA ASP A 136 -10.35 9.70 -4.32
C ASP A 136 -9.88 9.88 -2.85
N LEU A 137 -9.02 8.96 -2.40
CA LEU A 137 -8.51 8.92 -1.04
C LEU A 137 -7.22 9.74 -0.91
N GLU A 138 -7.16 10.60 0.12
CA GLU A 138 -5.96 11.33 0.51
C GLU A 138 -5.00 10.43 1.33
N ALA A 139 -4.56 9.33 0.73
CA ALA A 139 -3.60 8.41 1.35
C ALA A 139 -2.15 8.88 1.14
N ARG A 140 -1.34 8.77 2.20
CA ARG A 140 0.12 8.84 2.10
C ARG A 140 0.68 7.50 1.67
N HIS A 141 1.72 7.49 0.86
CA HIS A 141 2.29 6.27 0.30
C HIS A 141 3.73 6.00 0.76
N VAL A 142 3.99 4.77 1.20
CA VAL A 142 5.34 4.20 1.34
C VAL A 142 5.52 3.16 0.23
N LEU A 143 6.49 3.40 -0.65
CA LEU A 143 6.72 2.59 -1.84
C LEU A 143 7.98 1.73 -1.67
N LEU A 144 7.81 0.41 -1.52
CA LEU A 144 8.93 -0.54 -1.44
C LEU A 144 9.16 -1.21 -2.80
N THR A 145 10.35 -0.99 -3.36
CA THR A 145 10.76 -1.46 -4.70
C THR A 145 9.66 -1.20 -5.75
N PRO A 146 9.24 0.07 -5.96
CA PRO A 146 8.21 0.36 -6.95
C PRO A 146 8.71 0.07 -8.37
N THR A 147 7.80 -0.36 -9.24
CA THR A 147 8.07 -0.53 -10.67
C THR A 147 7.91 0.79 -11.43
N PRO A 148 8.42 0.91 -12.66
CA PRO A 148 8.17 2.06 -13.52
C PRO A 148 6.66 2.36 -13.70
N ASP A 149 5.84 1.32 -13.82
CA ASP A 149 4.38 1.44 -13.95
C ASP A 149 3.75 2.06 -12.71
N ALA A 150 4.23 1.70 -11.50
CA ALA A 150 3.80 2.35 -10.27
C ALA A 150 4.15 3.84 -10.27
N LEU A 151 5.36 4.22 -10.72
CA LEU A 151 5.76 5.63 -10.77
C LEU A 151 4.94 6.43 -11.78
N ALA A 152 4.48 5.82 -12.87
CA ALA A 152 3.60 6.48 -13.84
C ALA A 152 2.25 6.90 -13.25
N LEU A 153 1.83 6.27 -12.14
CA LEU A 153 0.61 6.59 -11.41
C LEU A 153 0.77 7.69 -10.38
N VAL A 154 2.01 8.05 -10.00
CA VAL A 154 2.28 9.12 -9.03
C VAL A 154 2.01 10.47 -9.69
N LYS A 155 0.98 11.17 -9.20
CA LYS A 155 0.57 12.50 -9.65
C LYS A 155 1.12 13.56 -8.71
N THR A 156 1.04 14.84 -9.10
CA THR A 156 1.40 15.97 -8.23
C THR A 156 0.60 16.01 -6.93
N SER A 157 -0.64 15.48 -6.94
CA SER A 157 -1.49 15.36 -5.76
C SER A 157 -1.23 14.11 -4.92
N THR A 158 -0.39 13.18 -5.39
CA THR A 158 -0.09 11.95 -4.66
C THR A 158 0.93 12.26 -3.56
N GLU A 159 0.54 12.06 -2.30
CA GLU A 159 1.47 12.20 -1.18
C GLU A 159 2.29 10.93 -1.02
N VAL A 160 3.59 11.00 -1.32
CA VAL A 160 4.54 9.91 -1.09
C VAL A 160 5.40 10.28 0.11
N ALA A 161 5.29 9.52 1.20
CA ALA A 161 6.09 9.73 2.40
C ALA A 161 7.55 9.34 2.16
N CYS A 162 7.81 8.18 1.54
CA CYS A 162 9.14 7.76 1.14
C CYS A 162 9.09 6.59 0.15
N ALA A 163 10.24 6.30 -0.47
CA ALA A 163 10.45 5.07 -1.23
C ALA A 163 11.74 4.35 -0.84
N VAL A 164 11.79 3.05 -1.09
CA VAL A 164 12.96 2.19 -0.86
C VAL A 164 13.23 1.37 -2.11
N ILE A 165 14.49 1.21 -2.50
CA ILE A 165 14.89 0.38 -3.64
C ILE A 165 16.25 -0.27 -3.41
N GLY A 166 16.48 -1.43 -4.02
CA GLY A 166 17.81 -2.04 -4.11
C GLY A 166 18.58 -1.48 -5.31
N ASP A 167 19.89 -1.26 -5.21
CA ASP A 167 20.69 -0.78 -6.35
C ASP A 167 20.89 -1.82 -7.46
N GLU A 168 20.60 -3.09 -7.18
CA GLU A 168 20.60 -4.20 -8.14
C GLU A 168 19.18 -4.66 -8.51
N ASP A 169 18.16 -3.80 -8.35
CA ASP A 169 16.78 -4.11 -8.74
C ASP A 169 16.66 -4.27 -10.27
N PRO A 170 16.26 -5.46 -10.78
CA PRO A 170 16.16 -5.71 -12.22
C PRO A 170 14.98 -4.99 -12.89
N LEU A 171 14.00 -4.51 -12.12
CA LEU A 171 12.77 -3.91 -12.66
C LEU A 171 12.82 -2.39 -12.72
N MET A 172 13.66 -1.76 -11.90
CA MET A 172 13.74 -0.30 -11.78
C MET A 172 15.16 0.13 -11.45
N ASP A 173 15.69 1.07 -12.22
CA ASP A 173 17.00 1.66 -11.92
C ASP A 173 16.91 2.58 -10.70
N SER A 174 17.79 2.37 -9.73
CA SER A 174 17.79 3.13 -8.47
C SER A 174 18.05 4.63 -8.67
N SER A 175 18.91 5.00 -9.64
CA SER A 175 19.20 6.41 -9.92
C SER A 175 17.99 7.14 -10.52
N SER A 176 17.19 6.41 -11.30
CA SER A 176 15.92 6.88 -11.87
C SER A 176 14.88 7.11 -10.77
N LEU A 177 14.77 6.21 -9.79
CA LEU A 177 13.86 6.41 -8.64
C LEU A 177 14.30 7.60 -7.77
N VAL A 178 15.61 7.75 -7.51
CA VAL A 178 16.14 8.90 -6.75
C VAL A 178 15.80 10.21 -7.45
N SER A 179 16.09 10.30 -8.75
CA SER A 179 15.77 11.50 -9.56
C SER A 179 14.26 11.78 -9.57
N PHE A 180 13.44 10.74 -9.59
CA PHE A 180 11.99 10.86 -9.51
C PHE A 180 11.53 11.39 -8.15
N GLY A 181 12.08 10.87 -7.05
CA GLY A 181 11.79 11.30 -5.69
C GLY A 181 12.18 12.76 -5.45
N GLU A 182 13.38 13.17 -5.91
CA GLU A 182 13.82 14.57 -5.85
C GLU A 182 12.86 15.52 -6.58
N LYS A 183 12.39 15.11 -7.77
CA LYS A 183 11.43 15.89 -8.57
C LYS A 183 10.07 16.02 -7.88
N HIS A 184 9.61 15.00 -7.17
CA HIS A 184 8.29 14.96 -6.53
C HIS A 184 8.32 15.27 -5.03
N GLY A 185 9.50 15.56 -4.46
CA GLY A 185 9.66 16.04 -3.10
C GLY A 185 9.61 14.96 -2.02
N PHE A 186 9.98 13.70 -2.33
CA PHE A 186 10.03 12.62 -1.34
C PHE A 186 11.39 11.92 -1.28
N PRO A 187 11.82 11.46 -0.08
CA PRO A 187 13.09 10.79 0.11
C PRO A 187 13.09 9.36 -0.41
N VAL A 188 14.24 8.93 -0.94
CA VAL A 188 14.47 7.57 -1.43
C VAL A 188 15.65 6.93 -0.69
N PHE A 189 15.45 5.75 -0.12
CA PHE A 189 16.52 4.95 0.46
C PHE A 189 17.00 3.88 -0.53
N VAL A 190 18.27 3.97 -0.94
CA VAL A 190 18.90 2.97 -1.82
C VAL A 190 19.69 1.96 -0.99
N VAL A 191 19.33 0.69 -1.09
CA VAL A 191 19.97 -0.43 -0.41
C VAL A 191 21.02 -1.06 -1.31
N LYS A 192 22.29 -0.98 -0.89
CA LYS A 192 23.42 -1.49 -1.68
C LYS A 192 23.52 -3.01 -1.73
N GLY A 193 23.78 -3.59 -2.88
CA GLY A 193 23.97 -5.03 -3.07
C GLY A 193 22.69 -5.84 -2.84
N THR A 194 21.52 -5.23 -3.09
CA THR A 194 20.24 -5.95 -3.01
C THR A 194 19.42 -5.70 -4.25
N GLY A 195 18.67 -6.72 -4.67
CA GLY A 195 17.68 -6.60 -5.73
C GLY A 195 16.28 -6.31 -5.21
N HIS A 196 15.30 -6.68 -6.02
CA HIS A 196 13.87 -6.39 -5.83
C HIS A 196 13.21 -6.97 -4.55
N ALA A 197 13.88 -7.88 -3.85
CA ALA A 197 13.39 -8.46 -2.60
C ALA A 197 13.86 -7.71 -1.35
N LEU A 198 14.87 -6.82 -1.48
CA LEU A 198 15.54 -6.15 -0.36
C LEU A 198 16.12 -7.13 0.69
N LYS A 199 16.56 -8.30 0.23
CA LYS A 199 17.17 -9.35 1.05
C LYS A 199 18.57 -9.69 0.54
N TYR A 200 19.42 -10.10 1.45
CA TYR A 200 20.70 -10.73 1.15
C TYR A 200 20.59 -12.24 1.38
N ASP A 201 21.52 -13.00 0.78
CA ASP A 201 21.63 -14.44 1.05
C ASP A 201 21.94 -14.73 2.53
N ASP A 202 22.66 -13.82 3.19
CA ASP A 202 22.92 -13.90 4.63
C ASP A 202 21.70 -13.36 5.43
N PRO A 203 21.05 -14.19 6.26
CA PRO A 203 19.91 -13.78 7.07
C PRO A 203 20.24 -12.69 8.08
N LEU A 204 21.46 -12.66 8.63
CA LEU A 204 21.88 -11.63 9.59
C LEU A 204 22.03 -10.27 8.92
N ILE A 205 22.60 -10.24 7.71
CA ILE A 205 22.69 -9.00 6.93
C ILE A 205 21.27 -8.53 6.56
N THR A 206 20.38 -9.47 6.20
CA THR A 206 18.96 -9.19 5.94
C THR A 206 18.24 -8.58 7.15
N GLU A 207 18.49 -9.09 8.36
CA GLU A 207 17.91 -8.53 9.59
C GLU A 207 18.44 -7.11 9.88
N ILE A 208 19.75 -6.90 9.72
CA ILE A 208 20.39 -5.59 9.93
C ILE A 208 19.81 -4.56 8.96
N ILE A 209 19.69 -4.92 7.67
CA ILE A 209 19.17 -3.97 6.68
C ILE A 209 17.67 -3.72 6.89
N THR A 210 16.89 -4.75 7.24
CA THR A 210 15.47 -4.59 7.57
C THR A 210 15.29 -3.60 8.71
N SER A 211 16.10 -3.70 9.77
CA SER A 211 16.05 -2.76 10.91
C SER A 211 16.35 -1.32 10.49
N ARG A 212 17.30 -1.12 9.57
CA ARG A 212 17.61 0.22 9.01
C ARG A 212 16.47 0.75 8.14
N LEU A 213 15.85 -0.10 7.34
CA LEU A 213 14.71 0.27 6.51
C LEU A 213 13.51 0.68 7.36
N VAL A 214 13.19 -0.07 8.41
CA VAL A 214 12.13 0.29 9.37
C VAL A 214 12.45 1.62 10.03
N SER A 215 13.70 1.82 10.49
CA SER A 215 14.10 3.09 11.09
C SER A 215 13.95 4.28 10.13
N PHE A 216 14.30 4.11 8.86
CA PHE A 216 14.10 5.11 7.81
C PHE A 216 12.61 5.39 7.60
N VAL A 217 11.79 4.37 7.39
CA VAL A 217 10.33 4.53 7.20
C VAL A 217 9.71 5.25 8.39
N ASN A 218 10.01 4.84 9.63
CA ASN A 218 9.52 5.50 10.84
C ASN A 218 9.93 6.98 10.92
N LYS A 219 11.13 7.33 10.43
CA LYS A 219 11.62 8.72 10.37
C LYS A 219 10.78 9.54 9.42
N GLU A 220 10.56 9.05 8.22
CA GLU A 220 9.78 9.78 7.21
C GLU A 220 8.28 9.81 7.54
N LEU A 221 7.79 8.88 8.36
CA LEU A 221 6.43 8.89 8.91
C LEU A 221 6.27 9.74 10.18
N GLY A 222 7.35 10.26 10.76
CA GLY A 222 7.31 11.04 12.00
C GLY A 222 6.95 10.21 13.25
N LEU A 223 7.24 8.91 13.25
CA LEU A 223 6.93 8.00 14.36
C LEU A 223 7.99 8.01 15.48
N HIS A 224 9.11 8.71 15.29
CA HIS A 224 10.13 8.84 16.33
C HIS A 224 9.82 10.03 17.24
N ALA A 225 9.69 9.75 18.54
CA ALA A 225 9.70 10.72 19.64
C ALA A 225 11.15 11.07 20.05
#